data_AF-A0A7X3XIH3-F1
#
_entry.id   AF-A0A7X3XIH3-F1
#
_cell.length_a   1.000
_cell.length_b   1.000
_cell.length_c   1.000
_cell.angle_alpha   90.00
_cell.angle_beta   90.00
_cell.angle_gamma   90.00
#
_symmetry.space_group_name_H-M   'P 1'
#
loop_
_entity.id
_entity.type
_entity.pdbx_description
1 polymer ?
#
loop_
_entity_poly.entity_id
_entity_poly.type
_entity_poly.pdbx_seq_one_letter_code
_entity_poly.pdbx_strand_id
1 'polypeptide(L)'
;MPEKISCPFCGTHVEVAIENSPEWYRDPSLPVYRIDCQDKCRRYWLEAISDPHPQIDPAIRAFLDSLDDEQRTFISESTRHACDNGILIVYNSKILQYLTTDWHYAKAAVMLYEFNNVSFRISGAGFDTANMLFFVDTEDAQFTLRLYRAGTPVHKIRSEIYWLKALWNNGQIKTLSPVPGRDGQTIQCPSPNDLPSRYATVYNWIPGETLNTLPAAERTPELIRRLGIMMGRMHRVSETLELPQWFTRPRYDSNWFISKIEEVLSSDNMHPSAEELTKLTSLRSRFSQFVAEQGEGRDVFGLIHSDLEPHNIIISDGQPYPIDVMDFGFGYYLSDILTISRHLSEDEGAIFFEGYQEIRSLPTDYPQQLALFAELRML
;
A
#
# COMPACT_ATOMS: atom_id res chain seq x y z
N MET A 1 -26.63 -30.41 2.37
CA MET A 1 -25.51 -30.94 1.56
C MET A 1 -24.93 -29.76 0.80
N PRO A 2 -23.61 -29.61 0.68
CA PRO A 2 -23.04 -28.53 -0.14
C PRO A 2 -23.60 -28.66 -1.55
N GLU A 3 -24.15 -27.56 -2.08
CA GLU A 3 -24.67 -27.52 -3.44
C GLU A 3 -23.49 -27.67 -4.41
N LYS A 4 -23.62 -28.53 -5.41
CA LYS A 4 -22.56 -28.78 -6.39
C LYS A 4 -22.92 -28.10 -7.71
N ILE A 5 -22.09 -27.16 -8.16
CA ILE A 5 -22.25 -26.44 -9.43
C ILE A 5 -21.15 -26.89 -10.41
N SER A 6 -21.47 -26.95 -11.70
CA SER A 6 -20.46 -27.18 -12.74
C SER A 6 -19.57 -25.94 -12.90
N CYS A 7 -18.25 -26.10 -12.72
CA CYS A 7 -17.27 -25.07 -13.01
C CYS A 7 -17.41 -24.61 -14.47
N PRO A 8 -17.62 -23.30 -14.73
CA PRO A 8 -17.84 -22.79 -16.09
C PRO A 8 -16.60 -22.89 -16.99
N PHE A 9 -15.42 -23.15 -16.43
CA PHE A 9 -14.16 -23.24 -17.17
C PHE A 9 -13.79 -24.66 -17.58
N CYS A 10 -14.04 -25.65 -16.72
CA CYS A 10 -13.58 -27.02 -16.95
C CYS A 10 -14.69 -28.08 -16.89
N GLY A 11 -15.93 -27.66 -16.59
CA GLY A 11 -17.09 -28.53 -16.47
C GLY A 11 -17.09 -29.45 -15.25
N THR A 12 -16.10 -29.35 -14.35
CA THR A 12 -16.02 -30.17 -13.14
C THR A 12 -17.06 -29.70 -12.13
N HIS A 13 -17.82 -30.63 -11.54
CA HIS A 13 -18.76 -30.30 -10.48
C HIS A 13 -17.99 -30.01 -9.18
N VAL A 14 -18.19 -28.82 -8.62
CA VAL A 14 -17.46 -28.31 -7.45
C VAL A 14 -18.43 -27.91 -6.35
N GLU A 15 -18.01 -28.07 -5.10
CA GLU A 15 -18.80 -27.68 -3.93
C GLU A 15 -18.79 -26.17 -3.76
N VAL A 16 -19.98 -25.61 -3.51
CA VAL A 16 -20.16 -24.17 -3.27
C VAL A 16 -20.25 -23.94 -1.77
N ALA A 17 -19.43 -23.03 -1.25
CA ALA A 17 -19.50 -22.58 0.15
C ALA A 17 -20.18 -21.21 0.21
N ILE A 18 -21.12 -21.04 1.15
CA ILE A 18 -21.80 -19.78 1.45
C ILE A 18 -21.19 -19.21 2.73
N GLU A 19 -20.65 -18.00 2.65
CA GLU A 19 -20.12 -17.27 3.80
C GLU A 19 -20.87 -15.93 3.95
N ASN A 20 -21.08 -15.47 5.18
CA ASN A 20 -21.66 -14.15 5.44
C ASN A 20 -20.65 -13.06 5.06
N SER A 21 -21.15 -11.90 4.61
CA SER A 21 -20.31 -10.71 4.39
C SER A 21 -19.51 -10.34 5.66
N PRO A 22 -18.20 -10.02 5.57
CA PRO A 22 -17.39 -9.61 6.71
C PRO A 22 -17.94 -8.35 7.42
N GLU A 23 -17.69 -8.20 8.73
CA GLU A 23 -18.21 -7.06 9.52
C GLU A 23 -17.80 -5.67 9.02
N TRP A 24 -16.69 -5.55 8.29
CA TRP A 24 -16.23 -4.30 7.68
C TRP A 24 -16.93 -3.97 6.35
N TYR A 25 -17.79 -4.86 5.85
CA TYR A 25 -18.67 -4.65 4.71
C TYR A 25 -20.02 -4.08 5.19
N ARG A 26 -20.53 -3.05 4.50
CA ARG A 26 -21.70 -2.25 4.95
C ARG A 26 -23.05 -2.98 4.92
N ASP A 27 -23.11 -4.25 4.54
CA ASP A 27 -24.37 -5.00 4.52
C ASP A 27 -24.21 -6.48 4.92
N PRO A 28 -24.39 -6.82 6.22
CA PRO A 28 -24.35 -8.19 6.71
C PRO A 28 -25.52 -9.07 6.25
N SER A 29 -26.47 -8.54 5.48
CA SER A 29 -27.60 -9.31 4.92
C SER A 29 -27.28 -10.03 3.61
N LEU A 30 -26.07 -9.85 3.05
CA LEU A 30 -25.68 -10.39 1.75
C LEU A 30 -24.78 -11.63 1.88
N PRO A 31 -25.18 -12.81 1.34
CA PRO A 31 -24.32 -13.99 1.27
C PRO A 31 -23.31 -13.89 0.12
N VAL A 32 -22.11 -14.42 0.35
CA VAL A 32 -21.05 -14.55 -0.66
C VAL A 32 -20.80 -16.04 -0.92
N TYR A 33 -20.80 -16.43 -2.19
CA TYR A 33 -20.54 -17.80 -2.65
C TYR A 33 -19.11 -17.92 -3.16
N ARG A 34 -18.44 -18.99 -2.73
CA ARG A 34 -17.12 -19.42 -3.20
C ARG A 34 -17.28 -20.68 -4.04
N ILE A 35 -16.80 -20.65 -5.28
CA ILE A 35 -16.69 -21.80 -6.17
C ILE A 35 -15.20 -22.13 -6.32
N ASP A 36 -14.77 -23.25 -5.73
CA ASP A 36 -13.37 -23.69 -5.71
C ASP A 36 -13.18 -24.95 -6.57
N CYS A 37 -12.47 -24.82 -7.70
CA CYS A 37 -12.13 -25.95 -8.57
C CYS A 37 -10.64 -26.31 -8.46
N GLN A 38 -10.26 -26.94 -7.35
CA GLN A 38 -8.86 -27.32 -7.07
C GLN A 38 -8.29 -28.39 -8.01
N ASP A 39 -9.14 -29.27 -8.57
CA ASP A 39 -8.66 -30.48 -9.24
C ASP A 39 -8.17 -30.28 -10.67
N LYS A 40 -8.90 -29.48 -11.48
CA LYS A 40 -8.75 -29.52 -12.94
C LYS A 40 -8.28 -28.23 -13.58
N CYS A 41 -8.75 -27.09 -13.10
CA CYS A 41 -8.33 -25.78 -13.62
C CYS A 41 -7.66 -24.90 -12.57
N ARG A 42 -7.71 -25.27 -11.28
CA ARG A 42 -7.23 -24.45 -10.15
C ARG A 42 -7.85 -23.05 -10.13
N ARG A 43 -9.02 -22.87 -10.78
CA ARG A 43 -9.66 -21.57 -10.94
C ARG A 43 -10.65 -21.28 -9.81
N TYR A 44 -10.70 -20.02 -9.40
CA TYR A 44 -11.54 -19.47 -8.36
C TYR A 44 -12.67 -18.64 -8.97
N TRP A 45 -13.87 -18.71 -8.41
CA TRP A 45 -15.00 -17.90 -8.83
C TRP A 45 -15.86 -17.44 -7.64
N LEU A 46 -16.33 -16.20 -7.69
CA LEU A 46 -17.30 -15.62 -6.74
C LEU A 46 -18.67 -15.53 -7.38
N GLU A 47 -19.68 -15.94 -6.63
CA GLU A 47 -21.06 -15.56 -6.89
C GLU A 47 -21.58 -14.80 -5.66
N ALA A 48 -22.36 -13.74 -5.84
CA ALA A 48 -23.10 -13.12 -4.75
C ALA A 48 -24.52 -12.91 -5.25
N ILE A 49 -25.51 -13.30 -4.45
CA ILE A 49 -26.91 -12.94 -4.68
C ILE A 49 -27.43 -12.33 -3.38
N SER A 50 -27.90 -11.10 -3.47
CA SER A 50 -28.78 -10.49 -2.49
C SER A 50 -30.14 -11.21 -2.50
N ASP A 51 -30.54 -11.79 -1.36
CA ASP A 51 -31.88 -12.34 -1.16
C ASP A 51 -32.92 -11.18 -1.13
N PRO A 52 -34.13 -11.31 -1.71
CA PRO A 52 -34.66 -12.44 -2.45
C PRO A 52 -34.44 -12.25 -3.95
N HIS A 53 -33.45 -12.96 -4.48
CA HIS A 53 -33.10 -13.10 -5.90
C HIS A 53 -33.38 -11.92 -6.84
N PRO A 54 -32.33 -11.52 -7.55
CA PRO A 54 -32.33 -11.78 -8.97
C PRO A 54 -31.14 -12.65 -9.37
N GLN A 55 -31.27 -13.27 -10.53
CA GLN A 55 -30.22 -13.94 -11.28
C GLN A 55 -28.91 -13.11 -11.22
N ILE A 56 -27.72 -13.77 -11.22
CA ILE A 56 -26.44 -13.07 -11.46
C ILE A 56 -26.69 -12.03 -12.53
N ASP A 57 -26.41 -10.75 -12.21
CA ASP A 57 -26.67 -9.63 -13.11
C ASP A 57 -26.30 -10.06 -14.54
N PRO A 58 -27.26 -10.12 -15.48
CA PRO A 58 -27.00 -10.55 -16.84
C PRO A 58 -25.86 -9.75 -17.48
N ALA A 59 -25.61 -8.51 -17.03
CA ALA A 59 -24.46 -7.72 -17.44
C ALA A 59 -23.13 -8.31 -16.95
N ILE A 60 -23.06 -8.87 -15.74
CA ILE A 60 -21.88 -9.58 -15.23
C ILE A 60 -21.64 -10.85 -16.04
N ARG A 61 -22.69 -11.65 -16.31
CA ARG A 61 -22.57 -12.86 -17.13
C ARG A 61 -22.11 -12.53 -18.55
N ALA A 62 -22.77 -11.59 -19.21
CA ALA A 62 -22.40 -11.15 -20.55
C ALA A 62 -20.97 -10.58 -20.60
N PHE A 63 -20.56 -9.83 -19.56
CA PHE A 63 -19.20 -9.34 -19.44
C PHE A 63 -18.20 -10.50 -19.35
N LEU A 64 -18.41 -11.45 -18.45
CA LEU A 64 -17.53 -12.61 -18.29
C LEU A 64 -17.50 -13.47 -19.56
N ASP A 65 -18.63 -13.62 -20.24
CA ASP A 65 -18.74 -14.31 -21.53
C ASP A 65 -17.92 -13.62 -22.64
N SER A 66 -17.76 -12.30 -22.56
CA SER A 66 -16.95 -11.51 -23.51
C SER A 66 -15.43 -11.63 -23.29
N LEU A 67 -14.99 -12.15 -22.14
CA LEU A 67 -13.56 -12.26 -21.81
C LEU A 67 -12.90 -13.44 -22.50
N ASP A 68 -11.65 -13.25 -22.92
CA ASP A 68 -10.80 -14.33 -23.40
C ASP A 68 -10.26 -15.21 -22.25
N ASP A 69 -9.59 -16.31 -22.61
CA ASP A 69 -9.05 -17.27 -21.63
C ASP A 69 -7.95 -16.67 -20.74
N GLU A 70 -7.17 -15.71 -21.24
CA GLU A 70 -6.10 -15.09 -20.45
C GLU A 70 -6.69 -14.14 -19.41
N GLN A 71 -7.66 -13.31 -19.79
CA GLN A 71 -8.37 -12.40 -18.90
C GLN A 71 -9.14 -13.17 -17.82
N ARG A 72 -9.83 -14.26 -18.21
CA ARG A 72 -10.51 -15.16 -17.27
C ARG A 72 -9.53 -15.79 -16.28
N THR A 73 -8.38 -16.24 -16.77
CA THR A 73 -7.33 -16.79 -15.92
C THR A 73 -6.80 -15.74 -14.96
N PHE A 74 -6.48 -14.54 -15.44
CA PHE A 74 -6.00 -13.44 -14.61
C PHE A 74 -6.97 -13.10 -13.47
N ILE A 75 -8.27 -12.93 -13.77
CA ILE A 75 -9.29 -12.63 -12.75
C ILE A 75 -9.34 -13.76 -11.73
N SER A 76 -9.42 -15.01 -12.19
CA SER A 76 -9.47 -16.19 -11.32
C SER A 76 -8.26 -16.28 -10.39
N GLU A 77 -7.05 -16.24 -10.93
CA GLU A 77 -5.79 -16.36 -10.17
C GLU A 77 -5.63 -15.22 -9.16
N SER A 78 -5.95 -14.01 -9.60
CA SER A 78 -5.96 -12.80 -8.77
C SER A 78 -6.92 -12.93 -7.59
N THR A 79 -8.11 -13.49 -7.84
CA THR A 79 -9.12 -13.69 -6.80
C THR A 79 -8.70 -14.77 -5.81
N ARG A 80 -8.20 -15.91 -6.32
CA ARG A 80 -7.69 -16.98 -5.46
C ARG A 80 -6.61 -16.45 -4.52
N HIS A 81 -5.65 -15.70 -5.06
CA HIS A 81 -4.57 -15.12 -4.27
C HIS A 81 -5.07 -14.15 -3.20
N ALA A 82 -6.04 -13.28 -3.52
CA ALA A 82 -6.65 -12.42 -2.51
C ALA A 82 -7.30 -13.27 -1.39
N CYS A 83 -8.06 -14.29 -1.74
CA CYS A 83 -8.74 -15.16 -0.76
C CYS A 83 -7.78 -15.99 0.09
N ASP A 84 -6.68 -16.49 -0.48
CA ASP A 84 -5.62 -17.18 0.26
C ASP A 84 -4.97 -16.26 1.31
N ASN A 85 -5.03 -14.94 1.11
CA ASN A 85 -4.58 -13.92 2.05
C ASN A 85 -5.70 -13.34 2.92
N GLY A 86 -6.86 -14.01 2.99
CA GLY A 86 -8.00 -13.59 3.81
C GLY A 86 -8.77 -12.38 3.26
N ILE A 87 -8.54 -12.02 1.99
CA ILE A 87 -9.18 -10.88 1.33
C ILE A 87 -10.30 -11.36 0.43
N LEU A 88 -11.52 -10.89 0.72
CA LEU A 88 -12.69 -11.15 -0.09
C LEU A 88 -12.89 -10.03 -1.10
N ILE A 89 -12.90 -10.36 -2.39
CA ILE A 89 -13.22 -9.41 -3.46
C ILE A 89 -14.72 -9.51 -3.74
N VAL A 90 -15.43 -8.37 -3.80
CA VAL A 90 -16.82 -8.34 -4.26
C VAL A 90 -16.84 -7.86 -5.70
N TYR A 91 -17.41 -8.64 -6.62
CA TYR A 91 -17.45 -8.28 -8.03
C TYR A 91 -18.77 -7.61 -8.42
N ASN A 92 -18.64 -6.48 -9.12
CA ASN A 92 -19.70 -5.89 -9.92
C ASN A 92 -19.13 -5.56 -11.33
N SER A 93 -20.00 -5.15 -12.24
CA SER A 93 -19.62 -4.81 -13.63
C SER A 93 -18.47 -3.81 -13.70
N LYS A 94 -18.45 -2.82 -12.80
CA LYS A 94 -17.41 -1.79 -12.73
C LYS A 94 -16.06 -2.33 -12.27
N ILE A 95 -16.03 -3.19 -11.24
CA ILE A 95 -14.80 -3.81 -10.73
C ILE A 95 -14.20 -4.76 -11.76
N LEU A 96 -15.04 -5.56 -12.45
CA LEU A 96 -14.60 -6.43 -13.53
C LEU A 96 -14.05 -5.62 -14.72
N GLN A 97 -14.70 -4.50 -15.05
CA GLN A 97 -14.19 -3.58 -16.06
C GLN A 97 -12.84 -2.96 -15.65
N TYR A 98 -12.65 -2.61 -14.37
CA TYR A 98 -11.36 -2.12 -13.89
C TYR A 98 -10.28 -3.18 -13.97
N LEU A 99 -10.53 -4.41 -13.51
CA LEU A 99 -9.55 -5.48 -13.57
C LEU A 99 -9.12 -5.82 -14.99
N THR A 100 -10.05 -5.84 -15.94
CA THR A 100 -9.73 -6.09 -17.36
C THR A 100 -8.98 -4.92 -17.99
N THR A 101 -9.36 -3.69 -17.65
CA THR A 101 -8.65 -2.49 -18.06
C THR A 101 -7.21 -2.50 -17.53
N ASP A 102 -7.03 -2.77 -16.24
CA ASP A 102 -5.72 -2.85 -15.60
C ASP A 102 -4.90 -4.04 -16.09
N TRP A 103 -5.54 -5.17 -16.44
CA TRP A 103 -4.89 -6.29 -17.12
C TRP A 103 -4.29 -5.87 -18.46
N HIS A 104 -5.00 -5.08 -19.27
CA HIS A 104 -4.44 -4.57 -20.53
C HIS A 104 -3.22 -3.68 -20.28
N TYR A 105 -3.25 -2.83 -19.25
CA TYR A 105 -2.10 -2.00 -18.89
C TYR A 105 -0.93 -2.84 -18.39
N ALA A 106 -1.17 -3.81 -17.51
CA ALA A 106 -0.14 -4.70 -17.00
C ALA A 106 0.50 -5.50 -18.14
N LYS A 107 -0.31 -6.07 -19.06
CA LYS A 107 0.17 -6.77 -20.26
C LYS A 107 1.01 -5.86 -21.16
N ALA A 108 0.58 -4.63 -21.40
CA ALA A 108 1.36 -3.66 -22.17
C ALA A 108 2.65 -3.25 -21.44
N ALA A 109 2.58 -3.06 -20.12
CA ALA A 109 3.71 -2.64 -19.31
C ALA A 109 4.82 -3.70 -19.27
N VAL A 110 4.49 -4.98 -19.03
CA VAL A 110 5.51 -6.05 -18.99
C VAL A 110 6.24 -6.23 -20.32
N MET A 111 5.59 -5.95 -21.45
CA MET A 111 6.22 -5.98 -22.78
C MET A 111 7.29 -4.90 -22.97
N LEU A 112 7.26 -3.83 -22.17
CA LEU A 112 8.27 -2.77 -22.19
C LEU A 112 9.56 -3.18 -21.46
N TYR A 113 9.58 -4.34 -20.80
CA TYR A 113 10.75 -4.89 -20.10
C TYR A 113 11.34 -6.11 -20.82
N GLU A 114 12.59 -6.42 -20.51
CA GLU A 114 13.33 -7.59 -21.04
C GLU A 114 13.01 -8.87 -20.25
N PHE A 115 11.72 -9.19 -20.14
CA PHE A 115 11.27 -10.39 -19.44
C PHE A 115 10.91 -11.51 -20.41
N ASN A 116 11.23 -12.74 -20.02
CA ASN A 116 10.85 -13.96 -20.73
C ASN A 116 9.80 -14.73 -19.91
N ASN A 117 8.85 -15.38 -20.58
CA ASN A 117 7.84 -16.26 -19.96
C ASN A 117 7.12 -15.59 -18.77
N VAL A 118 6.49 -14.44 -19.04
CA VAL A 118 5.91 -13.59 -18.00
C VAL A 118 4.50 -14.03 -17.64
N SER A 119 4.23 -14.12 -16.34
CA SER A 119 2.87 -14.11 -15.79
C SER A 119 2.74 -13.00 -14.76
N PHE A 120 1.52 -12.50 -14.55
CA PHE A 120 1.26 -11.49 -13.54
C PHE A 120 -0.11 -11.68 -12.90
N ARG A 121 -0.22 -11.28 -11.63
CA ARG A 121 -1.45 -11.31 -10.83
C ARG A 121 -1.53 -10.07 -9.96
N ILE A 122 -2.72 -9.67 -9.51
CA ILE A 122 -2.83 -8.61 -8.50
C ILE A 122 -2.19 -9.08 -7.19
N SER A 123 -1.61 -8.16 -6.42
CA SER A 123 -1.02 -8.47 -5.10
C SER A 123 -2.05 -8.92 -4.05
N GLY A 124 -3.33 -8.60 -4.22
CA GLY A 124 -4.40 -8.94 -3.28
C GLY A 124 -4.49 -7.99 -2.08
N ALA A 125 -3.37 -7.54 -1.51
CA ALA A 125 -3.34 -6.56 -0.42
C ALA A 125 -3.72 -5.16 -0.91
N GLY A 126 -4.88 -4.64 -0.44
CA GLY A 126 -5.36 -3.31 -0.78
C GLY A 126 -5.73 -3.17 -2.25
N PHE A 127 -7.01 -3.28 -2.59
CA PHE A 127 -7.53 -2.77 -3.85
C PHE A 127 -7.43 -1.24 -3.86
N ASP A 128 -6.21 -0.69 -3.90
CA ASP A 128 -6.03 0.68 -4.35
C ASP A 128 -6.31 0.70 -5.86
N THR A 129 -7.61 0.80 -6.17
CA THR A 129 -8.11 0.96 -7.54
C THR A 129 -7.49 2.16 -8.26
N ALA A 130 -6.81 3.07 -7.54
CA ALA A 130 -6.03 4.13 -8.13
C ALA A 130 -4.60 3.69 -8.49
N ASN A 131 -3.88 2.96 -7.63
CA ASN A 131 -2.50 2.54 -7.87
C ASN A 131 -2.33 1.03 -7.69
N MET A 132 -2.65 0.29 -8.75
CA MET A 132 -2.65 -1.17 -8.72
C MET A 132 -1.23 -1.73 -8.63
N LEU A 133 -1.04 -2.69 -7.72
CA LEU A 133 0.17 -3.47 -7.57
C LEU A 133 -0.03 -4.88 -8.14
N PHE A 134 0.93 -5.32 -8.93
CA PHE A 134 0.96 -6.66 -9.51
C PHE A 134 2.21 -7.39 -9.07
N PHE A 135 2.07 -8.67 -8.77
CA PHE A 135 3.19 -9.60 -8.72
C PHE A 135 3.44 -10.11 -10.13
N VAL A 136 4.70 -10.01 -10.57
CA VAL A 136 5.13 -10.42 -11.90
C VAL A 136 6.15 -11.54 -11.72
N ASP A 137 5.83 -12.71 -12.23
CA ASP A 137 6.71 -13.86 -12.25
C ASP A 137 7.25 -14.05 -13.66
N THR A 138 8.55 -14.28 -13.75
CA THR A 138 9.26 -14.66 -14.97
C THR A 138 9.88 -16.05 -14.76
N GLU A 139 10.55 -16.60 -15.78
CA GLU A 139 11.25 -17.88 -15.63
C GLU A 139 12.34 -17.85 -14.55
N ASP A 140 13.04 -16.72 -14.40
CA ASP A 140 14.24 -16.61 -13.58
C ASP A 140 14.03 -15.80 -12.28
N ALA A 141 13.00 -14.95 -12.23
CA ALA A 141 12.86 -13.95 -11.18
C ALA A 141 11.42 -13.50 -10.94
N GLN A 142 11.20 -12.91 -9.76
CA GLN A 142 9.97 -12.25 -9.38
C GLN A 142 10.18 -10.74 -9.30
N PHE A 143 9.11 -10.00 -9.54
CA PHE A 143 9.08 -8.55 -9.50
C PHE A 143 7.75 -8.04 -8.96
N THR A 144 7.72 -6.77 -8.57
CA THR A 144 6.47 -6.03 -8.33
C THR A 144 6.31 -4.95 -9.39
N LEU A 145 5.15 -4.89 -10.02
CA LEU A 145 4.80 -3.85 -10.99
C LEU A 145 3.74 -2.94 -10.37
N ARG A 146 4.02 -1.65 -10.32
CA ARG A 146 3.07 -0.63 -9.90
C ARG A 146 2.53 0.09 -11.12
N LEU A 147 1.21 0.14 -11.24
CA LEU A 147 0.48 0.89 -12.26
C LEU A 147 -0.20 2.10 -11.61
N TYR A 148 0.33 3.29 -11.88
CA TYR A 148 -0.13 4.52 -11.24
C TYR A 148 -1.49 4.97 -11.77
N ARG A 149 -2.25 5.70 -10.94
CA ARG A 149 -3.54 6.28 -11.32
C ARG A 149 -3.44 7.08 -12.61
N ALA A 150 -4.45 6.99 -13.46
CA ALA A 150 -4.59 7.88 -14.60
C ALA A 150 -4.51 9.35 -14.16
N GLY A 151 -3.71 10.15 -14.88
CA GLY A 151 -3.46 11.56 -14.54
C GLY A 151 -2.40 11.78 -13.45
N THR A 152 -1.78 10.72 -12.89
CA THR A 152 -0.64 10.89 -11.97
C THR A 152 0.48 11.67 -12.65
N PRO A 153 0.90 12.82 -12.10
CA PRO A 153 1.96 13.61 -12.71
C PRO A 153 3.31 12.90 -12.63
N VAL A 154 3.99 12.76 -13.76
CA VAL A 154 5.28 12.02 -13.86
C VAL A 154 6.35 12.52 -12.90
N HIS A 155 6.35 13.81 -12.57
CA HIS A 155 7.34 14.42 -11.67
C HIS A 155 7.19 13.93 -10.21
N LYS A 156 5.99 13.51 -9.78
CA LYS A 156 5.80 12.84 -8.48
C LYS A 156 6.46 11.46 -8.45
N ILE A 157 6.32 10.69 -9.53
CA ILE A 157 6.94 9.36 -9.70
C ILE A 157 8.47 9.50 -9.81
N ARG A 158 8.95 10.52 -10.53
CA ARG A 158 10.40 10.83 -10.58
C ARG A 158 10.97 11.13 -9.20
N SER A 159 10.22 11.84 -8.36
CA SER A 159 10.63 12.14 -6.98
C SER A 159 10.70 10.86 -6.14
N GLU A 160 9.74 9.94 -6.29
CA GLU A 160 9.77 8.60 -5.67
C GLU A 160 11.05 7.83 -6.04
N ILE A 161 11.32 7.68 -7.34
CA ILE A 161 12.51 6.96 -7.83
C ILE A 161 13.81 7.64 -7.34
N TYR A 162 13.84 8.97 -7.29
CA TYR A 162 14.99 9.72 -6.78
C TYR A 162 15.24 9.41 -5.29
N TRP A 163 14.19 9.40 -4.48
CA TRP A 163 14.31 9.12 -3.06
C TRP A 163 14.71 7.67 -2.79
N LEU A 164 14.11 6.69 -3.47
CA LEU A 164 14.52 5.28 -3.39
C LEU A 164 16.02 5.11 -3.70
N LYS A 165 16.52 5.75 -4.76
CA LYS A 165 17.95 5.73 -5.10
C LYS A 165 18.81 6.38 -4.02
N ALA A 166 18.35 7.46 -3.40
CA ALA A 166 19.06 8.10 -2.29
C ALA A 166 19.12 7.20 -1.05
N LEU A 167 18.05 6.47 -0.72
CA LEU A 167 18.02 5.51 0.39
C LEU A 167 19.03 4.38 0.17
N TRP A 168 19.11 3.84 -1.05
CA TRP A 168 20.10 2.84 -1.42
C TRP A 168 21.54 3.38 -1.33
N ASN A 169 21.83 4.48 -2.02
CA ASN A 169 23.19 4.96 -2.23
C ASN A 169 23.78 5.68 -1.00
N ASN A 170 22.97 6.48 -0.31
CA ASN A 170 23.43 7.33 0.78
C ASN A 170 23.06 6.75 2.15
N GLY A 171 21.89 6.12 2.24
CA GLY A 171 21.38 5.55 3.49
C GLY A 171 21.86 4.14 3.77
N GLN A 172 22.36 3.43 2.75
CA GLN A 172 22.61 1.98 2.80
C GLN A 172 21.38 1.21 3.31
N ILE A 173 20.19 1.70 2.94
CA ILE A 173 18.91 1.09 3.27
C ILE A 173 18.45 0.34 2.03
N LYS A 174 18.34 -0.97 2.15
CA LYS A 174 17.75 -1.78 1.09
C LYS A 174 16.24 -1.56 1.10
N THR A 175 15.68 -1.22 -0.06
CA THR A 175 14.26 -0.90 -0.27
C THR A 175 13.89 -1.31 -1.70
N LEU A 176 12.73 -0.87 -2.21
CA LEU A 176 12.33 -1.05 -3.60
C LEU A 176 13.47 -0.62 -4.54
N SER A 177 13.87 -1.53 -5.42
CA SER A 177 14.96 -1.31 -6.38
C SER A 177 14.37 -1.27 -7.80
N PRO A 178 14.27 -0.07 -8.42
CA PRO A 178 13.61 0.08 -9.71
C PRO A 178 14.36 -0.64 -10.83
N VAL A 179 13.63 -1.38 -11.66
CA VAL A 179 14.13 -2.06 -12.85
C VAL A 179 13.91 -1.15 -14.07
N PRO A 180 14.92 -0.91 -14.91
CA PRO A 180 14.73 -0.19 -16.17
C PRO A 180 14.02 -1.05 -17.22
N GLY A 181 13.23 -0.43 -18.07
CA GLY A 181 12.69 -1.07 -19.28
C GLY A 181 13.73 -1.17 -20.39
N ARG A 182 13.29 -1.67 -21.55
CA ARG A 182 14.10 -1.81 -22.78
C ARG A 182 14.69 -0.49 -23.28
N ASP A 183 14.04 0.63 -22.95
CA ASP A 183 14.48 1.99 -23.26
C ASP A 183 15.48 2.57 -22.25
N GLY A 184 15.86 1.80 -21.22
CA GLY A 184 16.75 2.20 -20.14
C GLY A 184 16.08 3.10 -19.10
N GLN A 185 14.79 3.43 -19.22
CA GLN A 185 14.05 4.27 -18.27
C GLN A 185 13.38 3.41 -17.19
N THR A 186 13.33 3.93 -15.95
CA THR A 186 12.63 3.24 -14.85
C THR A 186 11.14 3.53 -14.81
N ILE A 187 10.69 4.63 -15.43
CA ILE A 187 9.27 5.00 -15.50
C ILE A 187 8.79 4.70 -16.92
N GLN A 188 7.93 3.71 -17.05
CA GLN A 188 7.34 3.27 -18.30
C GLN A 188 5.97 3.90 -18.52
N CYS A 189 5.54 3.99 -19.78
CA CYS A 189 4.28 4.63 -20.17
C CYS A 189 3.42 3.72 -21.06
N PRO A 190 2.79 2.67 -20.50
CA PRO A 190 1.92 1.79 -21.27
C PRO A 190 0.68 2.52 -21.80
N SER A 191 0.30 2.23 -23.05
CA SER A 191 -0.92 2.73 -23.71
C SER A 191 -1.55 1.62 -24.56
N PRO A 192 -2.29 0.68 -23.95
CA PRO A 192 -2.98 -0.41 -24.65
C PRO A 192 -4.29 0.04 -25.30
N ASN A 193 -4.64 -0.51 -26.47
CA ASN A 193 -6.01 -0.56 -27.03
C ASN A 193 -6.82 0.76 -26.93
N ASP A 194 -6.31 1.85 -27.49
CA ASP A 194 -6.93 3.20 -27.47
C ASP A 194 -7.20 3.78 -26.07
N LEU A 195 -6.69 3.14 -25.00
CA LEU A 195 -6.78 3.66 -23.64
C LEU A 195 -5.74 4.76 -23.41
N PRO A 196 -6.07 5.79 -22.59
CA PRO A 196 -5.13 6.85 -22.24
C PRO A 196 -3.83 6.29 -21.65
N SER A 197 -2.70 6.93 -21.92
CA SER A 197 -1.44 6.51 -21.33
C SER A 197 -1.47 6.62 -19.80
N ARG A 198 -0.97 5.58 -19.12
CA ARG A 198 -0.66 5.61 -17.68
C ARG A 198 0.84 5.49 -17.47
N TYR A 199 1.29 5.67 -16.24
CA TYR A 199 2.68 5.36 -15.86
C TYR A 199 2.76 4.06 -15.11
N ALA A 200 3.87 3.35 -15.28
CA ALA A 200 4.18 2.13 -14.54
C ALA A 200 5.66 2.09 -14.14
N THR A 201 5.95 1.47 -13.01
CA THR A 201 7.30 1.15 -12.55
C THR A 201 7.37 -0.33 -12.17
N VAL A 202 8.54 -0.94 -12.33
CA VAL A 202 8.80 -2.30 -11.87
C VAL A 202 9.94 -2.25 -10.86
N TYR A 203 9.81 -3.05 -9.80
CA TYR A 203 10.82 -3.18 -8.76
C TYR A 203 11.22 -4.65 -8.59
N ASN A 204 12.49 -4.88 -8.26
CA ASN A 204 12.98 -6.20 -7.89
C ASN A 204 12.18 -6.75 -6.70
N TRP A 205 11.90 -8.05 -6.69
CA TRP A 205 11.27 -8.71 -5.56
C TRP A 205 12.17 -8.66 -4.31
N ILE A 206 11.54 -8.40 -3.16
CA ILE A 206 12.19 -8.47 -1.86
C ILE A 206 11.63 -9.72 -1.17
N PRO A 207 12.42 -10.79 -1.00
CA PRO A 207 11.94 -11.98 -0.32
C PRO A 207 11.74 -11.69 1.17
N GLY A 208 10.73 -12.29 1.80
CA GLY A 208 10.50 -12.14 3.23
C GLY A 208 9.03 -11.99 3.58
N GLU A 209 8.77 -11.72 4.85
CA GLU A 209 7.43 -11.49 5.40
C GLU A 209 7.32 -10.05 5.89
N THR A 210 6.10 -9.51 5.96
CA THR A 210 5.90 -8.17 6.48
C THR A 210 5.96 -8.15 8.01
N LEU A 211 6.41 -7.05 8.61
CA LEU A 211 6.59 -6.96 10.07
C LEU A 211 5.27 -7.19 10.84
N ASN A 212 4.12 -6.85 10.24
CA ASN A 212 2.80 -7.10 10.85
C ASN A 212 2.43 -8.61 10.92
N THR A 213 2.94 -9.44 10.01
CA THR A 213 2.67 -10.89 9.99
C THR A 213 3.70 -11.67 10.79
N LEU A 214 4.85 -11.05 11.08
CA LEU A 214 5.95 -11.69 11.79
C LEU A 214 5.53 -12.09 13.23
N PRO A 215 5.74 -13.35 13.66
CA PRO A 215 5.45 -13.79 15.01
C PRO A 215 6.23 -12.99 16.06
N ALA A 216 5.63 -12.76 17.24
CA ALA A 216 6.28 -12.01 18.32
C ALA A 216 7.64 -12.61 18.76
N ALA A 217 7.77 -13.94 18.70
CA ALA A 217 9.02 -14.63 19.03
C ALA A 217 10.17 -14.34 18.05
N GLU A 218 9.86 -13.90 16.82
CA GLU A 218 10.83 -13.56 15.79
C GLU A 218 11.18 -12.06 15.77
N ARG A 219 10.45 -11.24 16.54
CA ARG A 219 10.79 -9.83 16.83
C ARG A 219 11.92 -9.74 17.84
N THR A 220 13.08 -10.24 17.44
CA THR A 220 14.27 -10.25 18.29
C THR A 220 14.71 -8.81 18.65
N PRO A 221 15.35 -8.59 19.81
CA PRO A 221 15.93 -7.28 20.16
C PRO A 221 16.82 -6.69 19.06
N GLU A 222 17.58 -7.53 18.37
CA GLU A 222 18.44 -7.11 17.25
C GLU A 222 17.62 -6.58 16.06
N LEU A 223 16.50 -7.23 15.72
CA LEU A 223 15.60 -6.72 14.67
C LEU A 223 14.99 -5.37 15.05
N ILE A 224 14.55 -5.23 16.30
CA ILE A 224 13.96 -3.98 16.79
C ILE A 224 14.99 -2.83 16.79
N ARG A 225 16.23 -3.11 17.20
CA ARG A 225 17.34 -2.14 17.10
C ARG A 225 17.59 -1.74 15.64
N ARG A 226 17.56 -2.71 14.70
CA ARG A 226 17.71 -2.45 13.26
C ARG A 226 16.57 -1.60 12.69
N LEU A 227 15.35 -1.73 13.18
CA LEU A 227 14.24 -0.83 12.81
C LEU A 227 14.55 0.62 13.21
N GLY A 228 15.07 0.83 14.42
CA GLY A 228 15.54 2.14 14.89
C GLY A 228 16.64 2.71 14.01
N ILE A 229 17.68 1.91 13.72
CA ILE A 229 18.80 2.29 12.84
C ILE A 229 18.31 2.63 11.43
N MET A 230 17.42 1.83 10.86
CA MET A 230 16.81 2.06 9.54
C MET A 230 16.11 3.43 9.50
N MET A 231 15.24 3.70 10.48
CA MET A 231 14.55 4.98 10.61
C MET A 231 15.52 6.16 10.75
N GLY A 232 16.53 6.01 11.62
CA GLY A 232 17.58 7.02 11.80
C GLY A 232 18.36 7.31 10.52
N ARG A 233 18.68 6.28 9.73
CA ARG A 233 19.34 6.41 8.42
C ARG A 233 18.43 7.09 7.40
N MET A 234 17.13 6.78 7.35
CA MET A 234 16.17 7.44 6.46
C MET A 234 16.13 8.95 6.72
N HIS A 235 16.02 9.34 7.98
CA HIS A 235 16.01 10.74 8.38
C HIS A 235 17.35 11.42 8.14
N ARG A 236 18.48 10.71 8.29
CA ARG A 236 19.81 11.24 7.99
C ARG A 236 20.00 11.51 6.49
N VAL A 237 19.48 10.62 5.63
CA VAL A 237 19.43 10.86 4.19
C VAL A 237 18.61 12.10 3.92
N SER A 238 17.39 12.20 4.46
CA SER A 238 16.55 13.39 4.31
C SER A 238 17.27 14.70 4.70
N GLU A 239 17.93 14.70 5.86
CA GLU A 239 18.63 15.87 6.40
C GLU A 239 19.78 16.34 5.50
N THR A 240 20.42 15.44 4.75
CA THR A 240 21.61 15.73 3.95
C THR A 240 21.35 15.77 2.45
N LEU A 241 20.24 15.18 1.97
CA LEU A 241 19.94 15.04 0.56
C LEU A 241 19.75 16.40 -0.11
N GLU A 242 20.52 16.64 -1.17
CA GLU A 242 20.28 17.77 -2.06
C GLU A 242 19.13 17.43 -3.00
N LEU A 243 18.13 18.30 -3.03
CA LEU A 243 16.93 18.09 -3.84
C LEU A 243 17.03 18.88 -5.15
N PRO A 244 16.84 18.23 -6.31
CA PRO A 244 16.85 18.93 -7.58
C PRO A 244 15.64 19.86 -7.70
N GLN A 245 15.75 20.92 -8.49
CA GLN A 245 14.71 21.95 -8.64
C GLN A 245 13.33 21.39 -9.07
N TRP A 246 13.31 20.27 -9.81
CA TRP A 246 12.08 19.62 -10.26
C TRP A 246 11.44 18.70 -9.21
N PHE A 247 12.10 18.48 -8.07
CA PHE A 247 11.62 17.58 -7.04
C PHE A 247 10.36 18.16 -6.39
N THR A 248 9.30 17.36 -6.33
CA THR A 248 8.04 17.78 -5.71
C THR A 248 7.45 16.63 -4.92
N ARG A 249 7.10 16.89 -3.68
CA ARG A 249 6.32 15.98 -2.84
C ARG A 249 5.41 16.78 -1.92
N PRO A 250 4.34 16.17 -1.38
CA PRO A 250 3.48 16.83 -0.41
C PRO A 250 4.27 17.34 0.80
N ARG A 251 3.72 18.35 1.46
CA ARG A 251 4.21 18.84 2.75
C ARG A 251 3.13 18.57 3.79
N TYR A 252 3.49 17.83 4.82
CA TYR A 252 2.71 17.54 6.02
C TYR A 252 3.09 18.55 7.11
N ASP A 253 2.97 19.83 6.78
CA ASP A 253 3.35 20.96 7.63
C ASP A 253 2.14 21.52 8.40
N SER A 254 2.35 22.65 9.08
CA SER A 254 1.29 23.32 9.86
C SER A 254 0.02 23.56 9.03
N ASN A 255 0.17 24.02 7.79
CA ASN A 255 -0.97 24.31 6.93
C ASN A 255 -1.75 23.04 6.59
N TRP A 256 -1.04 21.93 6.33
CA TRP A 256 -1.68 20.64 6.07
C TRP A 256 -2.52 20.18 7.25
N PHE A 257 -1.96 20.15 8.46
CA PHE A 257 -2.70 19.73 9.65
C PHE A 257 -3.86 20.67 9.99
N ILE A 258 -3.65 21.99 9.91
CA ILE A 258 -4.73 22.96 10.15
C ILE A 258 -5.87 22.75 9.16
N SER A 259 -5.56 22.54 7.88
CA SER A 259 -6.59 22.27 6.87
C SER A 259 -7.40 21.01 7.18
N LYS A 260 -6.78 19.97 7.75
CA LYS A 260 -7.47 18.74 8.17
C LYS A 260 -8.37 18.96 9.38
N ILE A 261 -7.91 19.73 10.36
CA ILE A 261 -8.75 20.14 11.48
C ILE A 261 -9.95 20.95 10.99
N GLU A 262 -9.75 21.88 10.07
CA GLU A 262 -10.83 22.71 9.50
C GLU A 262 -11.82 21.89 8.66
N GLU A 263 -11.35 20.91 7.90
CA GLU A 263 -12.20 19.97 7.16
C GLU A 263 -13.15 19.21 8.11
N VAL A 264 -12.63 18.72 9.23
CA VAL A 264 -13.45 18.07 10.27
C VAL A 264 -14.44 19.04 10.91
N LEU A 265 -13.99 20.27 11.22
CA LEU A 265 -14.83 21.29 11.87
C LEU A 265 -15.94 21.85 10.97
N SER A 266 -15.75 21.82 9.65
CA SER A 266 -16.67 22.38 8.66
C SER A 266 -17.49 21.33 7.91
N SER A 267 -17.27 20.04 8.17
CA SER A 267 -18.00 18.95 7.53
C SER A 267 -19.46 18.92 7.98
N ASP A 268 -20.39 19.12 7.04
CA ASP A 268 -21.84 19.02 7.29
C ASP A 268 -22.29 17.63 7.79
N ASN A 269 -21.47 16.60 7.60
CA ASN A 269 -21.74 15.23 8.02
C ASN A 269 -21.09 14.87 9.37
N MET A 270 -20.21 15.73 9.91
CA MET A 270 -19.65 15.58 11.25
C MET A 270 -20.21 16.68 12.14
N HIS A 271 -20.96 16.29 13.16
CA HIS A 271 -21.44 17.22 14.19
C HIS A 271 -20.65 16.97 15.47
N PRO A 272 -19.40 17.46 15.57
CA PRO A 272 -18.59 17.28 16.76
C PRO A 272 -19.31 17.91 17.96
N SER A 273 -19.35 17.17 19.06
CA SER A 273 -19.79 17.64 20.37
C SER A 273 -18.95 18.84 20.82
N ALA A 274 -19.48 19.60 21.79
CA ALA A 274 -18.73 20.71 22.39
C ALA A 274 -17.37 20.26 22.99
N GLU A 275 -17.29 19.02 23.47
CA GLU A 275 -16.06 18.42 23.96
C GLU A 275 -15.06 18.17 22.81
N GLU A 276 -15.50 17.60 21.69
CA GLU A 276 -14.67 17.38 20.50
C GLU A 276 -14.18 18.71 19.89
N LEU A 277 -15.05 19.73 19.80
CA LEU A 277 -14.66 21.06 19.36
C LEU A 277 -13.57 21.66 20.25
N THR A 278 -13.69 21.48 21.57
CA THR A 278 -12.68 21.95 22.54
C THR A 278 -11.36 21.19 22.36
N LYS A 279 -11.41 19.88 22.17
CA LYS A 279 -10.23 19.04 21.90
C LYS A 279 -9.53 19.46 20.60
N LEU A 280 -10.26 19.63 19.50
CA LEU A 280 -9.72 20.05 18.21
C LEU A 280 -9.09 21.46 18.27
N THR A 281 -9.75 22.40 18.96
CA THR A 281 -9.20 23.76 19.15
C THR A 281 -7.92 23.74 19.99
N SER A 282 -7.89 22.94 21.07
CA SER A 282 -6.70 22.74 21.90
C SER A 282 -5.56 22.09 21.13
N LEU A 283 -5.86 21.07 20.31
CA LEU A 283 -4.89 20.38 19.45
C LEU A 283 -4.27 21.34 18.44
N ARG A 284 -5.08 22.16 17.76
CA ARG A 284 -4.60 23.20 16.85
C ARG A 284 -3.63 24.16 17.52
N SER A 285 -3.97 24.65 18.71
CA SER A 285 -3.13 25.59 19.47
C SER A 285 -1.81 24.96 19.90
N ARG A 286 -1.83 23.74 20.45
CA ARG A 286 -0.63 23.00 20.86
C ARG A 286 0.28 22.71 19.67
N PHE A 287 -0.28 22.31 18.53
CA PHE A 287 0.52 22.08 17.33
C PHE A 287 1.12 23.37 16.77
N SER A 288 0.36 24.47 16.78
CA SER A 288 0.89 25.79 16.39
C SER A 288 2.05 26.22 17.29
N GLN A 289 1.96 25.95 18.60
CA GLN A 289 3.05 26.20 19.54
C GLN A 289 4.27 25.32 19.25
N PHE A 290 4.07 24.02 19.03
CA PHE A 290 5.15 23.10 18.64
C PHE A 290 5.89 23.60 17.39
N VAL A 291 5.15 24.02 16.34
CA VAL A 291 5.75 24.56 15.11
C VAL A 291 6.53 25.85 15.39
N ALA A 292 6.03 26.72 16.27
CA ALA A 292 6.72 27.96 16.62
C ALA A 292 8.02 27.71 17.42
N GLU A 293 8.05 26.66 18.24
CA GLU A 293 9.19 26.30 19.08
C GLU A 293 10.26 25.51 18.31
N GLN A 294 9.84 24.52 17.52
CA GLN A 294 10.76 23.62 16.80
C GLN A 294 11.18 24.16 15.42
N GLY A 295 10.30 24.92 14.77
CA GLY A 295 10.48 25.35 13.39
C GLY A 295 10.54 24.17 12.40
N GLU A 296 11.06 24.42 11.21
CA GLU A 296 11.20 23.42 10.13
C GLU A 296 12.67 23.28 9.69
N GLY A 297 13.59 23.33 10.66
CA GLY A 297 15.01 23.05 10.42
C GLY A 297 15.23 21.64 9.88
N ARG A 298 16.31 21.43 9.11
CA ARG A 298 16.61 20.11 8.49
C ARG A 298 16.83 19.00 9.51
N ASP A 299 17.11 19.36 10.75
CA ASP A 299 17.27 18.50 11.92
C ASP A 299 15.93 17.99 12.49
N VAL A 300 14.82 18.69 12.26
CA VAL A 300 13.49 18.31 12.78
C VAL A 300 12.46 17.99 11.70
N PHE A 301 12.61 18.57 10.50
CA PHE A 301 11.66 18.49 9.40
C PHE A 301 12.37 18.17 8.08
N GLY A 302 11.84 17.21 7.32
CA GLY A 302 12.43 16.76 6.06
C GLY A 302 11.59 15.67 5.39
N LEU A 303 12.17 14.96 4.41
CA LEU A 303 11.53 13.80 3.79
C LEU A 303 11.31 12.67 4.80
N ILE A 304 10.05 12.34 5.01
CA ILE A 304 9.53 11.22 5.78
C ILE A 304 8.78 10.25 4.85
N HIS A 305 8.68 8.99 5.24
CA HIS A 305 7.88 7.98 4.57
C HIS A 305 6.39 8.26 4.67
N SER A 306 5.95 8.87 5.78
CA SER A 306 4.58 9.22 6.17
C SER A 306 3.58 8.08 6.34
N ASP A 307 3.89 6.89 5.82
CA ASP A 307 3.05 5.69 5.99
C ASP A 307 3.89 4.42 6.26
N LEU A 308 4.94 4.53 7.09
CA LEU A 308 5.83 3.40 7.39
C LEU A 308 5.23 2.45 8.43
N GLU A 309 4.02 1.98 8.15
CA GLU A 309 3.30 1.00 8.95
C GLU A 309 4.01 -0.38 8.90
N PRO A 310 3.80 -1.27 9.88
CA PRO A 310 4.46 -2.59 9.89
C PRO A 310 4.17 -3.46 8.65
N HIS A 311 3.05 -3.24 7.94
CA HIS A 311 2.77 -3.94 6.68
C HIS A 311 3.60 -3.40 5.49
N ASN A 312 4.19 -2.21 5.63
CA ASN A 312 5.07 -1.56 4.67
C ASN A 312 6.56 -1.79 5.00
N ILE A 313 6.87 -2.79 5.84
CA ILE A 313 8.24 -3.18 6.17
C ILE A 313 8.38 -4.68 5.94
N ILE A 314 9.20 -5.08 4.96
CA ILE A 314 9.54 -6.48 4.73
C ILE A 314 10.74 -6.86 5.59
N ILE A 315 10.65 -7.98 6.29
CA ILE A 315 11.73 -8.59 7.06
C ILE A 315 12.34 -9.70 6.21
N SER A 316 13.62 -9.52 5.85
CA SER A 316 14.38 -10.45 5.01
C SER A 316 15.75 -10.69 5.64
N ASP A 317 16.10 -11.95 5.90
CA ASP A 317 17.36 -12.33 6.55
C ASP A 317 17.64 -11.53 7.85
N GLY A 318 16.59 -11.29 8.65
CA GLY A 318 16.65 -10.52 9.90
C GLY A 318 16.95 -9.03 9.71
N GLN A 319 16.74 -8.48 8.51
CA GLN A 319 16.92 -7.07 8.19
C GLN A 319 15.57 -6.45 7.75
N PRO A 320 15.25 -5.21 8.18
CA PRO A 320 14.04 -4.52 7.74
C PRO A 320 14.26 -3.75 6.42
N TYR A 321 13.29 -3.84 5.52
CA TYR A 321 13.28 -3.21 4.21
C TYR A 321 11.99 -2.38 4.11
N PRO A 322 12.07 -1.04 4.16
CA PRO A 322 10.91 -0.19 4.01
C PRO A 322 10.43 -0.26 2.56
N ILE A 323 9.14 -0.33 2.34
CA ILE A 323 8.50 -0.36 1.01
C ILE A 323 7.32 0.62 0.98
N ASP A 324 6.73 0.79 -0.19
CA ASP A 324 5.54 1.63 -0.42
C ASP A 324 5.69 3.12 -0.08
N VAL A 325 6.60 3.76 -0.81
CA VAL A 325 6.90 5.18 -0.67
C VAL A 325 5.92 6.07 -1.46
N MET A 326 4.64 5.70 -1.58
CA MET A 326 3.67 6.47 -2.39
C MET A 326 3.33 7.82 -1.78
N ASP A 327 3.23 7.87 -0.46
CA ASP A 327 2.81 9.05 0.28
C ASP A 327 3.98 9.85 0.85
N PHE A 328 5.23 9.39 0.70
CA PHE A 328 6.39 10.08 1.26
C PHE A 328 6.40 11.59 0.95
N GLY A 329 6.87 12.39 1.88
CA GLY A 329 6.77 13.84 1.73
C GLY A 329 7.54 14.57 2.79
N PHE A 330 7.48 15.89 2.76
CA PHE A 330 8.12 16.68 3.80
C PHE A 330 7.26 16.68 5.04
N GLY A 331 7.81 16.30 6.18
CA GLY A 331 7.12 16.26 7.46
C GLY A 331 8.09 16.24 8.63
N TYR A 332 7.55 16.29 9.83
CA TYR A 332 8.35 16.15 11.04
C TYR A 332 8.77 14.69 11.22
N TYR A 333 10.06 14.46 11.49
CA TYR A 333 10.62 13.11 11.69
C TYR A 333 9.91 12.31 12.80
N LEU A 334 9.36 13.01 13.79
CA LEU A 334 8.58 12.41 14.87
C LEU A 334 7.30 11.71 14.38
N SER A 335 6.73 12.18 13.27
CA SER A 335 5.58 11.52 12.65
C SER A 335 5.91 10.11 12.18
N ASP A 336 7.07 9.93 11.52
CA ASP A 336 7.54 8.62 11.07
C ASP A 336 7.94 7.71 12.23
N ILE A 337 8.63 8.28 13.24
CA ILE A 337 8.99 7.57 14.47
C ILE A 337 7.74 7.02 15.15
N LEU A 338 6.71 7.85 15.32
CA LEU A 338 5.44 7.46 15.92
C LEU A 338 4.78 6.30 15.19
N THR A 339 4.80 6.32 13.85
CA THR A 339 4.16 5.31 13.00
C THR A 339 4.66 3.90 13.33
N ILE A 340 5.96 3.72 13.58
CA ILE A 340 6.51 2.42 14.01
C ILE A 340 6.35 2.22 15.51
N SER A 341 6.78 3.20 16.33
CA SER A 341 6.93 2.99 17.77
C SER A 341 5.62 2.66 18.48
N ARG A 342 4.47 3.11 17.94
CA ARG A 342 3.14 2.80 18.49
C ARG A 342 2.75 1.32 18.42
N HIS A 343 3.45 0.51 17.62
CA HIS A 343 3.22 -0.94 17.48
C HIS A 343 4.18 -1.79 18.31
N LEU A 344 5.08 -1.13 19.05
CA LEU A 344 6.08 -1.77 19.89
C LEU A 344 5.59 -1.79 21.34
N SER A 345 5.95 -2.84 22.07
CA SER A 345 5.88 -2.82 23.54
C SER A 345 6.85 -1.80 24.13
N GLU A 346 6.75 -1.51 25.42
CA GLU A 346 7.65 -0.56 26.10
C GLU A 346 9.12 -0.98 25.98
N ASP A 347 9.42 -2.26 26.19
CA ASP A 347 10.78 -2.83 26.08
C ASP A 347 11.31 -2.75 24.64
N GLU A 348 10.48 -3.11 23.65
CA GLU A 348 10.84 -2.98 22.23
C GLU A 348 11.04 -1.50 21.85
N GLY A 349 10.18 -0.61 22.37
CA GLY A 349 10.27 0.82 22.15
C GLY A 349 11.60 1.39 22.62
N ALA A 350 12.06 1.02 23.82
CA ALA A 350 13.37 1.43 24.34
C ALA A 350 14.51 1.01 23.39
N ILE A 351 14.50 -0.24 22.91
CA ILE A 351 15.51 -0.77 21.97
C ILE A 351 15.45 -0.04 20.62
N PHE A 352 14.25 0.24 20.12
CA PHE A 352 14.05 1.00 18.88
C PHE A 352 14.64 2.42 18.99
N PHE A 353 14.36 3.12 20.10
CA PHE A 353 14.89 4.46 20.32
C PHE A 353 16.42 4.46 20.48
N GLU A 354 16.99 3.46 21.16
CA GLU A 354 18.45 3.27 21.21
C GLU A 354 19.04 3.13 19.80
N GLY A 355 18.46 2.25 18.97
CA GLY A 355 18.88 2.06 17.58
C GLY A 355 18.77 3.32 16.73
N TYR A 356 17.71 4.11 16.90
CA TYR A 356 17.57 5.39 16.24
C TYR A 356 18.66 6.39 16.66
N GLN A 357 18.93 6.45 17.97
CA GLN A 357 19.91 7.35 18.57
C GLN A 357 21.37 7.04 18.20
N GLU A 358 21.67 5.84 17.70
CA GLU A 358 22.97 5.55 17.08
C GLU A 358 23.24 6.40 15.83
N ILE A 359 22.18 6.84 15.14
CA ILE A 359 22.28 7.58 13.88
C ILE A 359 21.91 9.05 14.06
N ARG A 360 20.87 9.36 14.85
CA ARG A 360 20.38 10.73 15.07
C ARG A 360 19.87 10.89 16.49
N SER A 361 20.23 12.00 17.14
CA SER A 361 19.70 12.35 18.45
C SER A 361 18.19 12.62 18.39
N LEU A 362 17.49 12.32 19.49
CA LEU A 362 16.11 12.74 19.71
C LEU A 362 16.07 14.05 20.52
N PRO A 363 15.05 14.90 20.33
CA PRO A 363 14.79 16.04 21.23
C PRO A 363 14.60 15.58 22.67
N THR A 364 14.97 16.40 23.66
CA THR A 364 14.83 16.03 25.09
C THR A 364 13.37 15.77 25.49
N ASP A 365 12.43 16.47 24.88
CA ASP A 365 10.99 16.42 25.11
C ASP A 365 10.24 15.56 24.08
N TYR A 366 10.95 14.68 23.36
CA TYR A 366 10.35 13.81 22.35
C TYR A 366 9.14 12.99 22.85
N PRO A 367 9.05 12.53 24.12
CA PRO A 367 7.86 11.77 24.56
C PRO A 367 6.59 12.62 24.55
N GLN A 368 6.67 13.88 24.98
CA GLN A 368 5.55 14.82 24.96
C GLN A 368 5.17 15.18 23.51
N GLN A 369 6.18 15.35 22.66
CA GLN A 369 5.96 15.64 21.24
C GLN A 369 5.32 14.44 20.52
N LEU A 370 5.75 13.20 20.78
CA LEU A 370 5.12 12.00 20.22
C LEU A 370 3.65 11.87 20.64
N ALA A 371 3.30 12.22 21.88
CA ALA A 371 1.90 12.25 22.32
C ALA A 371 1.08 13.26 21.50
N LEU A 372 1.63 14.44 21.21
CA LEU A 372 0.99 15.42 20.33
C LEU A 372 0.77 14.87 18.90
N PHE A 373 1.78 14.22 18.31
CA PHE A 373 1.64 13.59 17.00
C PHE A 373 0.63 12.43 16.99
N ALA A 374 0.50 11.70 18.11
CA ALA A 374 -0.50 10.65 18.25
C ALA A 374 -1.92 11.22 18.22
N GLU A 375 -2.15 12.38 18.85
CA GLU A 375 -3.43 13.07 18.77
C GLU A 375 -3.72 13.60 17.36
N LEU A 376 -2.72 14.12 16.65
CA LEU A 376 -2.86 14.63 15.28
C LEU A 376 -3.23 13.54 14.27
N ARG A 377 -2.72 12.31 14.45
CA ARG A 377 -3.00 11.18 13.55
C ARG A 377 -4.44 10.65 13.66
N MET A 378 -5.18 11.04 14.70
CA MET A 378 -6.59 10.66 14.86
C MET A 378 -7.57 11.57 14.08
N LEU A 379 -7.05 12.62 13.43
CA LEU A 379 -7.77 13.47 12.48
C LEU A 379 -7.82 12.80 11.10
#